data_AF-A0A0D8BK80-F1
#
_entry.id   AF-A0A0D8BK80-F1
#
_cell.length_a   1.000
_cell.length_b   1.000
_cell.length_c   1.000
_cell.angle_alpha   90.00
_cell.angle_beta   90.00
_cell.angle_gamma   90.00
#
_symmetry.space_group_name_H-M   'P 1'
#
loop_
_entity.id
_entity.type
_entity.pdbx_description
1 polymer ?
#
loop_
_entity_poly.entity_id
_entity_poly.type
_entity_poly.pdbx_seq_one_letter_code
_entity_poly.pdbx_strand_id
1 'polypeptide(L)'
;MGARASGHPARVSRHPRQDADRAHSQPGARGASRAAGRGGDPGPADGHRGHLDGQRGERLDRTRPDLDDATAEAVGRLSEALEWVERARGALYEFHQLSGRADRTLTEAITGLEDAGHARIAGFVRSELYGRNVLDGRWTFQIVEEYDELYYRPFADVDEEVRRRLTDGMRHVHEARMKSRERARAGRDLWGPGA
;
A
#
# COMPACT_ATOMS: atom_id res chain seq x y z
N MET A 1 -11.97 16.83 61.75
CA MET A 1 -11.38 15.79 60.88
C MET A 1 -12.32 15.64 59.70
N GLY A 2 -12.11 16.22 58.52
CA GLY A 2 -10.97 16.06 57.60
C GLY A 2 -11.40 15.07 56.51
N ALA A 3 -11.85 15.52 55.34
CA ALA A 3 -11.00 15.45 54.14
C ALA A 3 -11.46 16.47 53.07
N ARG A 4 -10.49 17.26 52.59
CA ARG A 4 -10.59 18.16 51.44
C ARG A 4 -10.12 17.43 50.18
N ALA A 5 -10.78 17.73 49.07
CA ALA A 5 -10.39 17.35 47.72
C ALA A 5 -8.97 17.83 47.38
N SER A 6 -8.23 17.05 46.60
CA SER A 6 -7.00 17.47 45.94
C SER A 6 -7.02 16.95 44.51
N GLY A 7 -7.37 17.83 43.57
CA GLY A 7 -7.16 17.63 42.14
C GLY A 7 -5.68 17.83 41.80
N HIS A 8 -5.15 16.95 40.96
CA HIS A 8 -3.86 17.12 40.30
C HIS A 8 -4.09 17.70 38.90
N PRO A 9 -3.48 18.83 38.51
CA PRO A 9 -3.36 19.18 37.10
C PRO A 9 -2.14 18.47 36.50
N ALA A 10 -2.37 17.72 35.41
CA ALA A 10 -1.30 17.16 34.59
C ALA A 10 -0.53 18.29 33.87
N ARG A 11 0.78 18.35 34.09
CA ARG A 11 1.72 19.22 33.38
C ARG A 11 1.89 18.72 31.94
N VAL A 12 1.52 19.55 30.95
CA VAL A 12 1.93 19.38 29.55
C VAL A 12 3.29 20.07 29.37
N SER A 13 4.35 19.28 29.21
CA SER A 13 5.68 19.80 28.86
C SER A 13 5.70 20.20 27.39
N ARG A 14 5.89 21.49 27.11
CA ARG A 14 6.14 22.03 25.77
C ARG A 14 7.65 22.02 25.49
N HIS A 15 8.07 21.32 24.45
CA HIS A 15 9.42 21.51 23.87
C HIS A 15 9.38 22.62 22.81
N PRO A 16 10.40 23.50 22.73
CA PRO A 16 10.46 24.55 21.73
C PRO A 16 10.92 24.00 20.38
N ARG A 17 10.20 24.37 19.31
CA ARG A 17 10.59 24.15 17.91
C ARG A 17 11.61 25.22 17.51
N GLN A 18 12.68 24.81 16.82
CA GLN A 18 13.63 25.72 16.17
C GLN A 18 13.18 25.95 14.72
N ASP A 19 13.05 27.23 14.36
CA ASP A 19 12.79 27.72 13.00
C ASP A 19 14.04 27.59 12.12
N ALA A 20 13.83 27.22 10.86
CA ALA A 20 14.77 27.49 9.79
C ALA A 20 14.01 27.87 8.51
N ASP A 21 14.17 29.14 8.17
CA ASP A 21 13.72 29.81 6.95
C ASP A 21 14.36 29.28 5.65
N ARG A 22 13.65 29.59 4.55
CA ARG A 22 14.07 29.83 3.13
C ARG A 22 13.55 28.80 2.13
N ALA A 23 13.15 29.14 0.92
CA ALA A 23 12.78 30.39 0.25
C ALA A 23 12.15 30.00 -1.10
N HIS A 24 11.41 30.94 -1.68
CA HIS A 24 10.72 30.94 -2.99
C HIS A 24 11.41 30.24 -4.18
N SER A 25 10.59 29.64 -5.08
CA SER A 25 10.37 30.17 -6.46
C SER A 25 9.38 29.31 -7.27
N GLN A 26 8.48 30.00 -7.98
CA GLN A 26 7.65 29.55 -9.12
C GLN A 26 7.79 30.66 -10.20
N PRO A 27 7.23 30.57 -11.44
CA PRO A 27 7.03 29.44 -12.36
C PRO A 27 7.31 29.84 -13.84
N GLY A 28 7.10 28.92 -14.80
CA GLY A 28 6.93 29.26 -16.23
C GLY A 28 6.83 27.97 -17.08
N ALA A 29 6.17 27.87 -18.23
CA ALA A 29 5.29 28.74 -18.99
C ALA A 29 4.48 27.85 -19.96
N ARG A 30 3.38 28.37 -20.49
CA ARG A 30 2.46 27.73 -21.44
C ARG A 30 3.06 27.61 -22.84
N GLY A 31 2.61 26.63 -23.63
CA GLY A 31 2.78 26.62 -25.09
C GLY A 31 2.10 25.43 -25.76
N ALA A 32 0.97 25.67 -26.42
CA ALA A 32 0.26 24.71 -27.27
C ALA A 32 0.73 24.85 -28.74
N SER A 33 0.72 23.77 -29.54
CA SER A 33 0.02 23.73 -30.84
C SER A 33 0.05 22.35 -31.51
N ARG A 34 -0.92 22.19 -32.41
CA ARG A 34 -1.44 21.04 -33.17
C ARG A 34 -0.53 20.56 -34.32
N ALA A 35 -0.66 19.29 -34.74
CA ALA A 35 -1.44 18.86 -35.93
C ALA A 35 -0.90 17.58 -36.63
N ALA A 36 -1.83 16.64 -36.83
CA ALA A 36 -2.05 15.71 -37.95
C ALA A 36 -0.88 15.17 -38.81
N GLY A 37 -0.80 13.82 -38.87
CA GLY A 37 -0.22 13.05 -39.97
C GLY A 37 -1.03 11.78 -40.21
N ARG A 38 -1.52 11.58 -41.45
CA ARG A 38 -2.36 10.46 -41.91
C ARG A 38 -1.50 9.29 -42.42
N GLY A 39 -2.06 8.08 -42.35
CA GLY A 39 -1.99 7.09 -43.43
C GLY A 39 -1.07 5.89 -43.21
N GLY A 40 -1.67 4.70 -43.14
CA GLY A 40 -0.98 3.41 -43.17
C GLY A 40 -1.96 2.25 -42.96
N ASP A 41 -2.46 1.70 -44.06
CA ASP A 41 -3.40 0.56 -44.17
C ASP A 41 -2.68 -0.77 -43.83
N PRO A 42 -3.25 -1.70 -43.03
CA PRO A 42 -2.65 -3.02 -42.80
C PRO A 42 -3.20 -4.09 -43.75
N GLY A 43 -2.29 -4.81 -44.42
CA GLY A 43 -2.56 -6.02 -45.21
C GLY A 43 -3.00 -7.24 -44.39
N PRO A 44 -3.26 -8.39 -45.06
CA PRO A 44 -4.40 -9.25 -44.77
C PRO A 44 -4.24 -10.15 -43.55
N ALA A 45 -5.38 -10.42 -42.90
CA ALA A 45 -5.52 -11.35 -41.79
C ALA A 45 -5.46 -12.81 -42.28
N ASP A 46 -4.29 -13.42 -42.17
CA ASP A 46 -4.17 -14.88 -42.27
C ASP A 46 -4.44 -15.52 -40.90
N GLY A 47 -5.47 -16.36 -40.90
CA GLY A 47 -5.90 -17.14 -39.75
C GLY A 47 -4.87 -18.18 -39.35
N HIS A 48 -4.06 -17.87 -38.34
CA HIS A 48 -3.32 -18.88 -37.61
C HIS A 48 -4.14 -19.32 -36.39
N ARG A 49 -4.94 -20.38 -36.58
CA ARG A 49 -5.23 -21.33 -35.49
C ARG A 49 -3.92 -22.04 -35.14
N GLY A 50 -3.06 -21.32 -34.42
CA GLY A 50 -1.82 -21.83 -33.86
C GLY A 50 -2.14 -22.67 -32.62
N HIS A 51 -2.15 -23.98 -32.84
CA HIS A 51 -1.87 -25.04 -31.88
C HIS A 51 -1.12 -24.53 -30.62
N LEU A 52 -1.84 -24.40 -29.49
CA LEU A 52 -1.28 -24.10 -28.16
C LEU A 52 -0.61 -25.34 -27.54
N ASP A 53 0.15 -26.08 -28.34
CA ASP A 53 0.96 -27.20 -27.91
C ASP A 53 2.41 -26.83 -28.19
N GLY A 54 3.13 -26.48 -27.12
CA GLY A 54 4.56 -26.22 -27.23
C GLY A 54 5.20 -25.38 -26.13
N GLN A 55 4.43 -24.73 -25.23
CA GLN A 55 5.01 -23.95 -24.12
C GLN A 55 4.25 -24.09 -22.79
N ARG A 56 3.66 -25.25 -22.53
CA ARG A 56 3.50 -25.69 -21.14
C ARG A 56 4.89 -26.10 -20.65
N GLY A 57 5.73 -25.11 -20.29
CA GLY A 57 6.88 -25.39 -19.44
C GLY A 57 6.37 -26.27 -18.30
N GLU A 58 7.08 -27.37 -18.01
CA GLU A 58 6.74 -28.27 -16.90
C GLU A 58 6.25 -27.41 -15.75
N ARG A 59 4.96 -27.48 -15.42
CA ARG A 59 4.45 -26.75 -14.27
C ARG A 59 5.19 -27.36 -13.10
N LEU A 60 6.20 -26.65 -12.60
CA LEU A 60 6.95 -27.05 -11.43
C LEU A 60 5.92 -27.41 -10.35
N ASP A 61 6.00 -28.64 -9.86
CA ASP A 61 5.08 -29.13 -8.84
C ASP A 61 5.23 -28.27 -7.58
N ARG A 62 4.26 -27.37 -7.38
CA ARG A 62 4.24 -26.43 -6.25
C ARG A 62 4.00 -27.11 -4.91
N THR A 63 3.66 -28.39 -4.90
CA THR A 63 3.48 -29.13 -3.67
C THR A 63 4.81 -29.51 -3.00
N ARG A 64 5.94 -29.48 -3.73
CA ARG A 64 7.27 -29.80 -3.18
C ARG A 64 7.29 -31.10 -2.37
N PRO A 65 6.97 -32.26 -2.97
CA PRO A 65 6.77 -33.52 -2.23
C PRO A 65 7.99 -33.97 -1.41
N ASP A 66 9.18 -33.43 -1.71
CA ASP A 66 10.45 -33.63 -1.01
C ASP A 66 10.55 -32.91 0.36
N LEU A 67 9.75 -31.87 0.60
CA LEU A 67 9.76 -31.08 1.83
C LEU A 67 8.80 -31.67 2.89
N ASP A 68 9.11 -31.60 4.18
CA ASP A 68 8.17 -32.05 5.21
C ASP A 68 6.98 -31.07 5.41
N ASP A 69 5.85 -31.57 5.91
CA ASP A 69 4.62 -30.76 6.08
C ASP A 69 4.78 -29.65 7.13
N ALA A 70 5.57 -29.88 8.18
CA ALA A 70 5.77 -28.89 9.24
C ALA A 70 6.58 -27.69 8.74
N THR A 71 7.62 -27.92 7.93
CA THR A 71 8.38 -26.85 7.27
C THR A 71 7.52 -26.11 6.26
N ALA A 72 6.74 -26.82 5.42
CA ALA A 72 5.83 -26.17 4.48
C ALA A 72 4.82 -25.26 5.20
N GLU A 73 4.19 -25.75 6.28
CA GLU A 73 3.28 -24.98 7.12
C GLU A 73 3.96 -23.77 7.76
N ALA A 74 5.13 -23.93 8.37
CA ALA A 74 5.83 -22.83 9.02
C ALA A 74 6.21 -21.71 8.03
N VAL A 75 6.71 -22.06 6.84
CA VAL A 75 7.00 -21.07 5.78
C VAL A 75 5.71 -20.41 5.29
N GLY A 76 4.63 -21.18 5.11
CA GLY A 76 3.31 -20.63 4.77
C GLY A 76 2.80 -19.62 5.81
N ARG A 77 2.98 -19.90 7.10
CA ARG A 77 2.63 -18.96 8.18
C ARG A 77 3.47 -17.68 8.18
N LEU A 78 4.75 -17.78 7.84
CA LEU A 78 5.60 -16.60 7.68
C LEU A 78 5.12 -15.73 6.52
N SER A 79 4.82 -16.34 5.37
CA SER A 79 4.27 -15.61 4.22
C SER A 79 2.88 -15.02 4.51
N GLU A 80 2.01 -15.75 5.24
CA GLU A 80 0.73 -15.21 5.73
C GLU A 80 0.93 -13.99 6.63
N ALA A 81 1.94 -14.00 7.51
CA ALA A 81 2.28 -12.82 8.32
C ALA A 81 2.70 -11.63 7.44
N LEU A 82 3.51 -11.85 6.41
CA LEU A 82 3.86 -10.81 5.43
C LEU A 82 2.61 -10.27 4.71
N GLU A 83 1.67 -11.12 4.32
CA GLU A 83 0.40 -10.68 3.70
C GLU A 83 -0.39 -9.74 4.62
N TRP A 84 -0.41 -10.00 5.93
CA TRP A 84 -1.03 -9.07 6.89
C TRP A 84 -0.27 -7.74 7.01
N VAL A 85 1.06 -7.77 6.96
CA VAL A 85 1.90 -6.56 6.92
C VAL A 85 1.62 -5.75 5.65
N GLU A 86 1.45 -6.40 4.50
CA GLU A 86 1.08 -5.77 3.24
C GLU A 86 -0.33 -5.16 3.27
N ARG A 87 -1.28 -5.82 3.92
CA ARG A 87 -2.63 -5.26 4.14
C ARG A 87 -2.58 -4.01 5.01
N ALA A 88 -1.81 -4.04 6.09
CA ALA A 88 -1.61 -2.86 6.94
C ALA A 88 -0.91 -1.73 6.17
N ARG A 89 0.09 -2.04 5.34
CA ARG A 89 0.73 -1.09 4.41
C ARG A 89 -0.30 -0.45 3.47
N GLY A 90 -1.16 -1.26 2.85
CA GLY A 90 -2.25 -0.77 2.00
C GLY A 90 -3.21 0.17 2.74
N ALA A 91 -3.54 -0.12 3.99
CA ALA A 91 -4.37 0.76 4.81
C ALA A 91 -3.70 2.12 5.11
N LEU A 92 -2.37 2.18 5.20
CA LEU A 92 -1.64 3.45 5.35
C LEU A 92 -1.69 4.29 4.07
N TYR A 93 -1.64 3.65 2.89
CA TYR A 93 -1.86 4.36 1.62
C TYR A 93 -3.27 4.93 1.52
N GLU A 94 -4.28 4.15 1.89
CA GLU A 94 -5.66 4.61 1.94
C GLU A 94 -5.81 5.79 2.91
N PHE A 95 -5.28 5.66 4.13
CA PHE A 95 -5.25 6.74 5.12
C PHE A 95 -4.59 8.03 4.58
N HIS A 96 -3.45 7.90 3.89
CA HIS A 96 -2.76 9.04 3.28
C HIS A 96 -3.64 9.72 2.22
N GLN A 97 -4.27 8.95 1.33
CA GLN A 97 -5.13 9.51 0.28
C GLN A 97 -6.39 10.17 0.83
N LEU A 98 -7.06 9.53 1.80
CA LEU A 98 -8.25 10.08 2.45
C LEU A 98 -7.93 11.39 3.17
N SER A 99 -6.82 11.44 3.89
CA SER A 99 -6.36 12.65 4.58
C SER A 99 -6.04 13.77 3.58
N GLY A 100 -5.30 13.46 2.51
CA GLY A 100 -4.99 14.44 1.47
C GLY A 100 -6.24 14.94 0.73
N ARG A 101 -7.28 14.11 0.59
CA ARG A 101 -8.58 14.54 0.07
C ARG A 101 -9.28 15.50 1.04
N ALA A 102 -9.28 15.19 2.33
CA ALA A 102 -9.86 16.05 3.35
C ALA A 102 -9.19 17.44 3.37
N ASP A 103 -7.87 17.51 3.28
CA ASP A 103 -7.13 18.79 3.23
C ASP A 103 -7.47 19.64 1.99
N ARG A 104 -7.65 19.00 0.84
CA ARG A 104 -8.12 19.70 -0.38
C ARG A 104 -9.53 20.25 -0.21
N THR A 105 -10.45 19.42 0.28
CA THR A 105 -11.84 19.85 0.53
C THR A 105 -11.92 20.93 1.60
N LEU A 106 -11.07 20.90 2.63
CA LEU A 106 -10.95 21.98 3.61
C LEU A 106 -10.54 23.28 2.94
N THR A 107 -9.57 23.23 2.03
CA THR A 107 -9.12 24.41 1.28
C THR A 107 -10.26 25.01 0.45
N GLU A 108 -11.02 24.16 -0.26
CA GLU A 108 -12.21 24.58 -1.01
C GLU A 108 -13.26 25.23 -0.10
N ALA A 109 -13.51 24.67 1.08
CA ALA A 109 -14.46 25.21 2.04
C ALA A 109 -14.01 26.57 2.60
N ILE A 110 -12.72 26.75 2.89
CA ILE A 110 -12.17 28.03 3.34
C ILE A 110 -12.37 29.10 2.25
N THR A 111 -12.00 28.81 1.00
CA THR A 111 -12.22 29.73 -0.12
C THR A 111 -13.71 30.04 -0.30
N GLY A 112 -14.58 29.03 -0.25
CA GLY A 112 -16.03 29.23 -0.37
C GLY A 112 -16.61 30.12 0.73
N LEU A 113 -16.09 30.03 1.96
CA LEU A 113 -16.47 30.94 3.06
C LEU A 113 -16.00 32.37 2.81
N GLU A 114 -14.80 32.57 2.25
CA GLU A 114 -14.28 33.89 1.88
C GLU A 114 -15.15 34.52 0.78
N ASP A 115 -15.43 33.78 -0.29
CA ASP A 115 -16.24 34.23 -1.42
C ASP A 115 -17.69 34.54 -1.03
N ALA A 116 -18.23 33.84 -0.03
CA ALA A 116 -19.56 34.11 0.53
C ALA A 116 -19.60 35.33 1.48
N GLY A 117 -18.48 36.04 1.68
CA GLY A 117 -18.39 37.21 2.56
C GLY A 117 -18.17 36.87 4.04
N HIS A 118 -17.85 35.63 4.38
CA HIS A 118 -17.60 35.16 5.74
C HIS A 118 -16.10 35.11 6.11
N ALA A 119 -15.33 36.12 5.69
CA ALA A 119 -13.87 36.17 5.84
C ALA A 119 -13.36 35.92 7.28
N ARG A 120 -14.06 36.40 8.32
CA ARG A 120 -13.66 36.14 9.72
C ARG A 120 -13.79 34.66 10.11
N ILE A 121 -14.84 33.99 9.63
CA ILE A 121 -15.05 32.57 9.88
C ILE A 121 -14.01 31.75 9.10
N ALA A 122 -13.78 32.10 7.82
CA ALA A 122 -12.73 31.48 7.03
C ALA A 122 -11.34 31.61 7.68
N GLY A 123 -11.01 32.79 8.20
CA GLY A 123 -9.77 33.04 8.94
C GLY A 123 -9.62 32.17 10.18
N PHE A 124 -10.71 32.00 10.95
CA PHE A 124 -10.74 31.09 12.10
C PHE A 124 -10.54 29.62 11.68
N VAL A 125 -11.26 29.14 10.68
CA VAL A 125 -11.09 27.76 10.19
C VAL A 125 -9.67 27.52 9.68
N ARG A 126 -9.10 28.50 8.96
CA ARG A 126 -7.73 28.45 8.47
C ARG A 126 -6.72 28.39 9.63
N SER A 127 -6.87 29.21 10.67
CA SER A 127 -5.93 29.20 11.81
C SER A 127 -5.99 27.91 12.60
N GLU A 128 -7.18 27.31 12.75
CA GLU A 128 -7.34 26.12 13.57
C GLU A 128 -6.95 24.84 12.82
N LEU A 129 -7.29 24.71 11.54
CA LEU A 129 -7.25 23.43 10.82
C LEU A 129 -6.21 23.37 9.69
N TYR A 130 -5.97 24.47 8.96
CA TYR A 130 -5.15 24.41 7.76
C TYR A 130 -3.66 24.20 8.11
N GLY A 131 -3.04 23.17 7.52
CA GLY A 131 -1.64 22.84 7.75
C GLY A 131 -1.35 22.11 9.06
N ARG A 132 -2.37 21.61 9.77
CA ARG A 132 -2.16 20.72 10.92
C ARG A 132 -1.52 19.39 10.49
N ASN A 133 -0.68 18.85 11.35
CA ASN A 133 -0.19 17.48 11.20
C ASN A 133 -1.13 16.47 11.87
N VAL A 134 -1.26 15.28 11.28
CA VAL A 134 -2.02 14.17 11.87
C VAL A 134 -1.29 13.53 13.07
N LEU A 135 0.04 13.62 13.09
CA LEU A 135 0.93 13.20 14.17
C LEU A 135 2.01 14.26 14.36
N ASP A 136 2.55 14.37 15.58
CA ASP A 136 3.58 15.37 15.85
C ASP A 136 4.79 15.22 14.92
N GLY A 137 5.12 16.31 14.23
CA GLY A 137 6.25 16.39 13.31
C GLY A 137 6.13 15.57 12.03
N ARG A 138 4.95 15.02 11.70
CA ARG A 138 4.80 14.10 10.56
C ARG A 138 3.65 14.44 9.63
N TRP A 139 3.95 14.36 8.35
CA TRP A 139 2.98 14.29 7.27
C TRP A 139 2.57 12.84 7.02
N THR A 140 1.38 12.65 6.44
CA THR A 140 0.80 11.32 6.27
C THR A 140 1.65 10.41 5.37
N PHE A 141 2.37 10.95 4.38
CA PHE A 141 3.28 10.14 3.56
C PHE A 141 4.52 9.70 4.33
N GLN A 142 5.00 10.49 5.30
CA GLN A 142 6.15 10.10 6.13
C GLN A 142 5.79 8.91 7.02
N ILE A 143 4.52 8.80 7.43
CA ILE A 143 4.03 7.61 8.15
C ILE A 143 4.14 6.36 7.27
N VAL A 144 3.83 6.49 5.97
CA VAL A 144 3.98 5.39 5.00
C VAL A 144 5.45 5.05 4.81
N GLU A 145 6.31 6.05 4.59
CA GLU A 145 7.75 5.87 4.40
C GLU A 145 8.41 5.20 5.62
N GLU A 146 8.11 5.68 6.84
CA GLU A 146 8.60 5.09 8.08
C GLU A 146 8.11 3.65 8.26
N TYR A 147 6.85 3.35 7.94
CA TYR A 147 6.33 1.98 7.99
C TYR A 147 7.04 1.06 6.98
N ASP A 148 7.27 1.57 5.77
CA ASP A 148 7.97 0.85 4.71
C ASP A 148 9.41 0.50 5.13
N GLU A 149 10.12 1.47 5.70
CA GLU A 149 11.51 1.31 6.13
C GLU A 149 11.66 0.45 7.38
N LEU A 150 10.85 0.69 8.41
CA LEU A 150 11.05 0.10 9.73
C LEU A 150 10.37 -1.26 9.89
N TYR A 151 9.35 -1.56 9.10
CA TYR A 151 8.51 -2.74 9.33
C TYR A 151 8.31 -3.61 8.09
N TYR A 152 7.84 -3.03 6.97
CA TYR A 152 7.55 -3.81 5.77
C TYR A 152 8.81 -4.42 5.12
N ARG A 153 9.84 -3.62 4.82
CA ARG A 153 11.05 -4.11 4.15
C ARG A 153 11.74 -5.22 4.94
N PRO A 154 11.98 -5.11 6.26
CA PRO A 154 12.54 -6.21 7.05
C PRO A 154 11.71 -7.50 6.98
N PHE A 155 10.37 -7.41 7.01
CA PHE A 155 9.50 -8.57 6.87
C PHE A 155 9.62 -9.23 5.49
N ALA A 156 9.61 -8.42 4.43
CA ALA A 156 9.71 -8.88 3.06
C ALA A 156 11.06 -9.58 2.79
N ASP A 157 12.16 -8.98 3.25
CA ASP A 157 13.50 -9.52 3.08
C ASP A 157 13.67 -10.87 3.81
N VAL A 158 13.14 -10.99 5.03
CA VAL A 158 13.21 -12.23 5.81
C VAL A 158 12.35 -13.33 5.21
N ASP A 159 11.11 -13.03 4.79
CA ASP A 159 10.26 -14.00 4.08
C ASP A 159 10.94 -14.52 2.81
N GLU A 160 11.52 -13.62 2.01
CA GLU A 160 12.23 -13.99 0.79
C GLU A 160 13.43 -14.91 1.08
N GLU A 161 14.25 -14.56 2.06
CA GLU A 161 15.42 -15.36 2.41
C GLU A 161 15.03 -16.75 2.96
N VAL A 162 13.97 -16.82 3.79
CA VAL A 162 13.45 -18.09 4.31
C VAL A 162 12.91 -18.97 3.17
N ARG A 163 12.11 -18.42 2.25
CA ARG A 163 11.64 -19.15 1.07
C ARG A 163 12.81 -19.61 0.20
N ARG A 164 13.80 -18.76 -0.05
CA ARG A 164 14.99 -19.14 -0.84
C ARG A 164 15.71 -20.35 -0.24
N ARG A 165 15.80 -20.43 1.09
CA ARG A 165 16.48 -21.52 1.80
C ARG A 165 15.67 -22.81 1.92
N LEU A 166 14.36 -22.70 2.12
CA LEU A 166 13.51 -23.84 2.51
C LEU A 166 12.56 -24.32 1.42
N THR A 167 12.25 -23.48 0.43
CA THR A 167 11.31 -23.78 -0.65
C THR A 167 11.88 -23.49 -2.03
N ASP A 168 13.20 -23.33 -2.17
CA ASP A 168 13.88 -22.91 -3.41
C ASP A 168 13.25 -21.64 -4.04
N GLY A 169 12.79 -20.74 -3.16
CA GLY A 169 12.13 -19.49 -3.55
C GLY A 169 10.66 -19.64 -3.95
N MET A 170 10.11 -20.86 -3.96
CA MET A 170 8.71 -21.09 -4.31
C MET A 170 7.76 -20.47 -3.29
N ARG A 171 6.76 -19.74 -3.79
CA ARG A 171 5.65 -19.21 -3.00
C ARG A 171 4.50 -20.21 -2.94
N HIS A 172 3.73 -20.13 -1.85
CA HIS A 172 2.48 -20.85 -1.63
C HIS A 172 2.58 -22.39 -1.66
N VAL A 173 3.69 -22.95 -1.14
CA VAL A 173 3.88 -24.42 -1.07
C VAL A 173 2.84 -25.07 -0.16
N HIS A 174 2.56 -24.46 1.00
CA HIS A 174 1.58 -24.98 1.95
C HIS A 174 0.16 -25.04 1.35
N GLU A 175 -0.26 -23.96 0.71
CA GLU A 175 -1.56 -23.82 0.06
C GLU A 175 -1.68 -24.76 -1.14
N ALA A 176 -0.59 -24.94 -1.91
CA ALA A 176 -0.56 -25.91 -3.00
C ALA A 176 -0.80 -27.34 -2.47
N ARG A 177 -0.20 -27.71 -1.33
CA ARG A 177 -0.45 -29.01 -0.67
C ARG A 177 -1.87 -29.14 -0.14
N MET A 178 -2.38 -28.09 0.52
CA MET A 178 -3.79 -28.08 0.96
C MET A 178 -4.71 -28.30 -0.24
N LYS A 179 -4.48 -27.57 -1.34
CA LYS A 179 -5.29 -27.68 -2.54
C LYS A 179 -5.17 -29.06 -3.19
N SER A 180 -3.98 -29.64 -3.18
CA SER A 180 -3.74 -31.01 -3.63
C SER A 180 -4.58 -32.03 -2.86
N ARG A 181 -4.55 -31.97 -1.52
CA ARG A 181 -5.36 -32.85 -0.66
C ARG A 181 -6.86 -32.66 -0.87
N GLU A 182 -7.34 -31.42 -1.01
CA GLU A 182 -8.76 -31.14 -1.31
C GLU A 182 -9.19 -31.75 -2.65
N ARG A 183 -8.38 -31.59 -3.71
CA ARG A 183 -8.69 -32.12 -5.04
C ARG A 183 -8.70 -33.64 -5.05
N ALA A 184 -7.73 -34.28 -4.40
CA ALA A 184 -7.69 -35.74 -4.25
C ALA A 184 -8.95 -36.27 -3.54
N ARG A 185 -9.37 -35.65 -2.43
CA ARG A 185 -10.61 -36.02 -1.72
C ARG A 185 -11.87 -35.80 -2.57
N ALA A 186 -11.85 -34.83 -3.47
CA ALA A 186 -12.93 -34.56 -4.40
C ALA A 186 -12.88 -35.40 -5.70
N GLY A 187 -11.93 -36.34 -5.82
CA GLY A 187 -11.76 -37.16 -7.03
C GLY A 187 -11.37 -36.35 -8.27
N ARG A 188 -10.75 -35.17 -8.10
CA ARG A 188 -10.32 -34.31 -9.20
C ARG A 188 -8.82 -34.48 -9.46
N ASP A 189 -8.44 -34.50 -10.73
CA ASP A 189 -7.04 -34.38 -11.15
C ASP A 189 -6.45 -33.06 -10.61
N LEU A 190 -5.23 -33.11 -10.09
CA LEU A 190 -4.51 -31.98 -9.50
C LEU A 190 -4.37 -30.83 -10.51
N TRP A 191 -4.12 -31.16 -11.77
CA TRP A 191 -3.84 -30.20 -12.86
C TRP A 191 -4.94 -30.13 -13.93
N GLY A 192 -6.08 -30.76 -13.69
CA GLY A 192 -7.20 -30.80 -14.62
C GLY A 192 -7.85 -29.43 -14.87
N PRO A 193 -8.61 -29.25 -15.97
CA PRO A 193 -9.24 -27.98 -16.34
C PRO A 193 -10.05 -27.34 -15.19
N GLY A 194 -9.99 -26.01 -15.06
CA GLY A 194 -10.56 -25.27 -13.92
C GLY A 194 -9.69 -25.26 -12.67
N ALA A 195 -8.40 -25.63 -12.80
CA ALA A 195 -7.33 -25.32 -11.87
C ALA A 195 -6.79 -23.90 -12.10
#